data_AF-A0A659UF54-F1
#
_entry.id   AF-A0A659UF54-F1
#
_cell.length_a   1.000
_cell.length_b   1.000
_cell.length_c   1.000
_cell.angle_alpha   90.00
_cell.angle_beta   90.00
_cell.angle_gamma   90.00
#
_symmetry.space_group_name_H-M   'P 1'
#
loop_
_entity.id
_entity.type
_entity.pdbx_description
1 polymer ?
#
loop_
_entity_poly.entity_id
_entity_poly.type
_entity_poly.pdbx_seq_one_letter_code
_entity_poly.pdbx_strand_id
1 'polypeptide(L)'
;ALAAFNADIVALAGYMRILTPGFVQKWQGRMINIHPALLPAFKGLDTHARALAAGIRIHGCTVHFVTPEMDDGPIIAQAAVPVMVGDNADTLAA
;
A
#
# COMPACT_ATOMS: atom_id res chain seq x y z
N ALA A 1 8.25 -2.48 -22.42
CA ALA A 1 6.84 -2.08 -22.65
C ALA A 1 6.55 -0.68 -22.12
N LEU A 2 6.57 -0.43 -20.79
CA LEU A 2 6.21 0.88 -20.22
C LEU A 2 7.00 2.08 -20.77
N ALA A 3 8.29 1.90 -21.10
CA ALA A 3 9.13 2.95 -21.69
C ALA A 3 8.59 3.49 -23.04
N ALA A 4 7.83 2.69 -23.80
CA ALA A 4 7.26 3.12 -25.07
C ALA A 4 6.09 4.11 -24.89
N PHE A 5 5.51 4.19 -23.69
CA PHE A 5 4.37 5.06 -23.39
C PHE A 5 4.79 6.44 -22.87
N ASN A 6 6.09 6.73 -22.75
CA ASN A 6 6.62 7.97 -22.18
C ASN A 6 5.98 8.33 -20.81
N ALA A 7 5.74 7.32 -19.97
CA ALA A 7 5.09 7.52 -18.69
C ALA A 7 6.02 8.24 -17.70
N ASP A 8 5.52 9.28 -17.04
CA ASP A 8 6.25 9.99 -15.99
C ASP A 8 6.24 9.25 -14.65
N ILE A 9 5.12 8.60 -14.32
CA ILE A 9 4.89 7.88 -13.06
C ILE A 9 4.26 6.51 -13.33
N VAL A 10 4.63 5.52 -12.51
CA VAL A 10 3.95 4.22 -12.42
C VAL A 10 3.19 4.13 -11.10
N ALA A 11 1.87 3.99 -11.15
CA ALA A 11 1.03 3.82 -9.97
C ALA A 11 0.60 2.36 -9.82
N LEU A 12 0.93 1.75 -8.69
CA LEU A 12 0.51 0.42 -8.28
C LEU A 12 -0.78 0.55 -7.46
N ALA A 13 -1.92 0.58 -8.14
CA ALA A 13 -3.24 0.72 -7.51
C ALA A 13 -3.87 -0.66 -7.28
N GLY A 14 -3.51 -1.31 -6.16
CA GLY A 14 -3.97 -2.68 -5.86
C GLY A 14 -3.27 -3.76 -6.68
N TYR A 15 -2.00 -3.53 -7.06
CA TYR A 15 -1.23 -4.49 -7.85
C TYR A 15 -0.66 -5.61 -6.97
N MET A 16 -1.18 -6.82 -7.12
CA MET A 16 -0.92 -7.94 -6.20
C MET A 16 0.28 -8.83 -6.57
N ARG A 17 1.25 -8.33 -7.36
CA ARG A 17 2.44 -9.13 -7.72
C ARG A 17 3.72 -8.46 -7.25
N ILE A 18 4.66 -9.29 -6.80
CA ILE A 18 6.01 -8.84 -6.45
C ILE A 18 6.73 -8.43 -7.74
N LEU A 19 7.26 -7.21 -7.73
CA LEU A 19 8.09 -6.68 -8.80
C LEU A 19 9.55 -7.07 -8.57
N THR A 20 10.27 -7.37 -9.64
CA THR A 20 11.70 -7.67 -9.51
C THR A 20 12.48 -6.41 -9.13
N PRO A 21 13.55 -6.52 -8.33
CA PRO A 21 14.36 -5.36 -7.93
C PRO A 21 14.85 -4.53 -9.12
N GLY A 22 15.27 -5.20 -10.21
CA GLY A 22 15.73 -4.51 -11.43
C GLY A 22 14.62 -3.77 -12.18
N PHE A 23 13.35 -4.13 -11.99
CA PHE A 23 12.23 -3.33 -12.51
C PHE A 23 11.96 -2.11 -11.61
N VAL A 24 11.93 -2.31 -10.29
CA VAL A 24 11.72 -1.22 -9.32
C VAL A 24 12.80 -0.15 -9.44
N GLN A 25 14.08 -0.54 -9.53
CA GLN A 25 15.20 0.40 -9.68
C GLN A 25 15.09 1.28 -10.92
N LYS A 26 14.55 0.77 -12.04
CA LYS A 26 14.36 1.58 -13.26
C LYS A 26 13.35 2.71 -13.09
N TRP A 27 12.45 2.59 -12.11
CA TRP A 27 11.39 3.55 -11.81
C TRP A 27 11.55 4.17 -10.43
N GLN A 28 12.75 4.11 -9.83
CA GLN A 28 13.01 4.68 -8.52
C GLN A 28 12.67 6.18 -8.49
N GLY A 29 11.94 6.60 -7.45
CA GLY A 29 11.44 7.98 -7.32
C GLY A 29 10.28 8.33 -8.25
N ARG A 30 9.84 7.40 -9.11
CA ARG A 30 8.76 7.58 -10.10
C ARG A 30 7.73 6.45 -10.06
N MET A 31 7.78 5.61 -9.03
CA MET A 31 6.84 4.53 -8.81
C MET A 31 6.20 4.71 -7.43
N ILE A 32 4.87 4.70 -7.39
CA ILE A 32 4.09 4.86 -6.16
C ILE A 32 3.16 3.66 -5.97
N ASN A 33 2.93 3.30 -4.72
CA ASN A 33 2.01 2.23 -4.33
C ASN A 33 1.02 2.74 -3.28
N ILE A 34 -0.20 2.21 -3.32
CA ILE A 34 -1.15 2.34 -2.22
C ILE A 34 -1.18 1.05 -1.42
N HIS A 35 -0.91 1.16 -0.13
CA HIS A 35 -0.97 0.05 0.82
C HIS A 35 -2.19 0.24 1.74
N PRO A 36 -3.07 -0.78 1.92
CA PRO A 36 -4.26 -0.69 2.76
C PRO A 36 -3.94 -0.83 4.26
N ALA A 37 -2.97 -0.06 4.76
CA ALA A 37 -2.74 0.16 6.18
C ALA A 37 -2.01 1.50 6.41
N LEU A 38 -2.05 1.98 7.65
CA LEU A 38 -1.18 3.07 8.11
C LEU A 38 0.23 2.50 8.39
N LEU A 39 1.12 2.57 7.40
CA LEU A 39 2.51 2.12 7.55
C LEU A 39 3.21 2.90 8.69
N PRO A 40 4.06 2.23 9.50
CA PRO A 40 4.61 0.88 9.29
C PRO A 40 3.72 -0.27 9.78
N ALA A 41 2.50 -0.02 10.26
CA ALA A 41 1.61 -1.07 10.73
C ALA A 41 1.09 -1.95 9.58
N PHE A 42 0.96 -3.25 9.85
CA PHE A 42 0.33 -4.23 8.95
C PHE A 42 0.90 -4.24 7.51
N LYS A 43 2.23 -4.29 7.34
CA LYS A 43 2.84 -4.57 6.02
C LYS A 43 2.37 -5.91 5.44
N GLY A 44 2.33 -6.03 4.11
CA GLY A 44 1.92 -7.25 3.42
C GLY A 44 0.41 -7.48 3.37
N LEU A 45 -0.01 -8.74 3.28
CA LEU A 45 -1.40 -9.10 2.99
C LEU A 45 -2.33 -9.04 4.22
N ASP A 46 -3.63 -9.14 3.94
CA ASP A 46 -4.74 -9.30 4.89
C ASP A 46 -4.79 -8.24 6.00
N THR A 47 -4.46 -7.01 5.64
CA THR A 47 -4.31 -5.89 6.57
C THR A 47 -5.57 -5.63 7.40
N HIS A 48 -6.75 -5.63 6.77
CA HIS A 48 -8.03 -5.42 7.43
C HIS A 48 -8.36 -6.51 8.45
N ALA A 49 -8.20 -7.79 8.08
CA ALA A 49 -8.44 -8.92 8.99
C ALA A 49 -7.48 -8.88 10.20
N ARG A 50 -6.21 -8.53 9.95
CA ARG A 50 -5.20 -8.39 11.01
C ARG A 50 -5.47 -7.19 11.91
N ALA A 51 -5.96 -6.08 11.35
CA ALA A 51 -6.37 -4.90 12.12
C ALA A 51 -7.51 -5.24 13.08
N LEU A 52 -8.53 -5.95 12.61
CA LEU A 52 -9.66 -6.41 13.43
C LEU A 52 -9.21 -7.39 14.52
N ALA A 53 -8.37 -8.37 14.17
CA ALA A 53 -7.82 -9.33 15.13
C ALA A 53 -6.96 -8.66 16.22
N ALA A 54 -6.27 -7.58 15.87
CA ALA A 54 -5.50 -6.77 16.82
C ALA A 54 -6.36 -5.82 17.68
N GLY A 55 -7.66 -5.73 17.42
CA GLY A 55 -8.59 -4.88 18.18
C GLY A 55 -8.33 -3.38 18.04
N ILE A 56 -7.69 -2.93 16.96
CA ILE A 56 -7.39 -1.51 16.76
C ILE A 56 -8.68 -0.73 16.47
N ARG A 57 -8.68 0.56 16.81
CA ARG A 57 -9.83 1.46 16.60
C ARG A 57 -9.65 2.44 15.45
N ILE A 58 -8.44 2.54 14.91
CA ILE A 58 -8.09 3.36 13.75
C ILE A 58 -7.29 2.49 12.78
N HIS A 59 -7.73 2.44 11.53
CA HIS A 59 -7.02 1.85 10.41
C HIS A 59 -6.82 2.92 9.32
N GLY A 60 -6.47 2.55 8.09
CA GLY A 60 -6.28 3.53 7.03
C GLY A 60 -5.47 2.99 5.86
N CYS A 61 -4.97 3.90 5.04
CA CYS A 61 -4.10 3.58 3.90
C CYS A 61 -2.89 4.51 3.84
N THR A 62 -1.85 4.05 3.14
CA THR A 62 -0.62 4.80 2.90
C THR A 62 -0.29 4.79 1.43
N VAL A 63 -0.04 5.98 0.87
CA VAL A 63 0.61 6.12 -0.45
C VAL A 63 2.10 6.37 -0.20
N HIS A 64 2.95 5.58 -0.84
CA HIS A 64 4.40 5.68 -0.66
C HIS A 64 5.15 5.42 -1.98
N PHE A 65 6.39 5.90 -2.06
CA PHE A 65 7.28 5.51 -3.15
C PHE A 65 7.67 4.03 -3.02
N VAL A 66 7.82 3.35 -4.14
CA VAL A 66 8.22 1.93 -4.16
C VAL A 66 9.74 1.81 -4.07
N THR A 67 10.18 0.97 -3.15
CA THR A 67 11.56 0.50 -2.97
C THR A 67 11.64 -1.00 -3.26
N PRO A 68 12.84 -1.58 -3.45
CA PRO A 68 12.98 -3.04 -3.54
C PRO A 68 12.45 -3.77 -2.30
N GLU A 69 12.52 -3.13 -1.13
CA GLU A 69 11.93 -3.59 0.12
C GLU A 69 10.41 -3.35 0.13
N MET A 70 9.66 -4.38 0.50
CA MET A 70 8.19 -4.38 0.51
C MET A 70 7.62 -3.37 1.52
N ASP A 71 6.73 -2.50 1.04
CA ASP A 71 5.99 -1.52 1.84
C ASP A 71 6.88 -0.67 2.77
N ASP A 72 8.07 -0.29 2.31
CA ASP A 72 9.09 0.38 3.14
C ASP A 72 9.56 1.74 2.61
N GLY A 73 9.13 2.13 1.41
CA GLY A 73 9.61 3.36 0.81
C GLY A 73 9.02 4.63 1.45
N PRO A 74 9.58 5.80 1.12
CA PRO A 74 9.17 7.08 1.69
C PRO A 74 7.67 7.35 1.52
N ILE A 75 7.00 7.67 2.62
CA ILE A 75 5.57 7.98 2.67
C ILE A 75 5.32 9.33 1.99
N ILE A 76 4.31 9.36 1.12
CA ILE A 76 3.82 10.56 0.45
C ILE A 76 2.59 11.11 1.18
N ALA A 77 1.64 10.23 1.51
CA ALA A 77 0.41 10.60 2.17
C ALA A 77 -0.19 9.42 2.94
N GLN A 78 -0.98 9.72 3.97
CA GLN A 78 -1.76 8.74 4.72
C GLN A 78 -3.16 9.27 4.98
N ALA A 79 -4.14 8.37 5.01
CA ALA A 79 -5.50 8.67 5.41
C ALA A 79 -5.96 7.63 6.43
N ALA A 80 -6.54 8.10 7.53
CA ALA A 80 -7.03 7.25 8.61
C ALA A 80 -8.55 7.08 8.51
N VAL A 81 -9.02 5.88 8.84
CA VAL A 81 -10.44 5.54 8.95
C VAL A 81 -10.73 4.90 10.32
N PRO A 82 -11.89 5.17 10.93
CA PRO A 82 -12.26 4.49 12.16
C PRO A 82 -12.59 3.02 11.88
N VAL A 83 -12.23 2.13 12.81
CA VAL A 83 -12.77 0.76 12.86
C VAL A 83 -14.02 0.80 13.73
N MET A 84 -15.18 0.58 13.13
CA MET A 84 -16.47 0.64 13.80
C MET A 84 -16.74 -0.64 14.61
N VAL A 85 -17.66 -0.56 15.58
CA VAL A 85 -18.10 -1.77 16.28
C VAL A 85 -18.93 -2.60 15.30
N GLY A 86 -18.58 -3.87 15.13
CA GLY A 86 -19.24 -4.78 14.21
C GLY A 86 -18.65 -4.82 12.81
N ASP A 87 -17.58 -4.07 12.52
CA ASP A 87 -16.85 -4.22 11.26
C ASP A 87 -16.33 -5.64 11.05
N ASN A 88 -16.40 -6.08 9.80
CA ASN A 88 -15.66 -7.23 9.29
C ASN A 88 -14.61 -6.74 8.27
N ALA A 89 -13.81 -7.65 7.71
CA ALA A 89 -12.72 -7.27 6.83
C ALA A 89 -13.22 -6.56 5.55
N ASP A 90 -14.39 -6.93 5.05
CA ASP A 90 -14.98 -6.34 3.85
C ASP A 90 -15.56 -4.95 4.14
N THR A 91 -16.25 -4.76 5.26
CA THR A 91 -16.80 -3.44 5.63
C THR A 91 -15.71 -2.45 5.98
N LEU A 92 -14.60 -2.90 6.58
CA LEU A 92 -13.45 -2.05 6.87
C LEU A 92 -12.65 -1.69 5.60
N ALA A 93 -12.72 -2.52 4.55
CA ALA A 93 -12.04 -2.30 3.27
C ALA A 93 -12.84 -1.44 2.28
N ALA A 94 -14.09 -1.10 2.60
CA ALA A 94 -15.05 -0.43 1.72
C ALA A 94 -14.78 1.07 1.51
#